data_AF-A0AAW2CCY6-F1
#
_entry.id   AF-A0AAW2CCY6-F1
#
_cell.length_a   1.000
_cell.length_b   1.000
_cell.length_c   1.000
_cell.angle_alpha   90.00
_cell.angle_beta   90.00
_cell.angle_gamma   90.00
#
_symmetry.space_group_name_H-M   'P 1'
#
loop_
_entity.id
_entity.type
_entity.pdbx_description
1 polymer ?
#
loop_
_entity_poly.entity_id
_entity_poly.type
_entity_poly.pdbx_seq_one_letter_code
_entity_poly.pdbx_strand_id
1 'polypeptide(L)'
;MDLPDSIYKLQHLSVLEISHCTKLKIGRSPTYHSFGSLSEYGFLKLEYLNLNNCENLTELDLLMMPDYFPELKYLYLDGTNIRMIPESISRFARLRRLGIKNCMQLRKIPRLPQSIRTVCAMNCKSLNSESLNCLLSQVSLSLLKL
;
A
#
# COMPACT_ATOMS: atom_id res chain seq x y z
N MET A 1 -13.63 10.05 7.96
CA MET A 1 -12.64 10.53 8.91
C MET A 1 -11.31 10.31 8.23
N ASP A 2 -10.68 11.42 7.87
CA ASP A 2 -9.32 11.39 7.35
C ASP A 2 -8.36 11.10 8.51
N LEU A 3 -7.22 10.49 8.19
CA LEU A 3 -6.11 10.43 9.14
C LEU A 3 -5.62 11.87 9.40
N PRO A 4 -5.51 12.31 10.67
CA PRO A 4 -5.04 13.66 10.94
C PRO A 4 -3.57 13.79 10.52
N ASP A 5 -3.17 14.92 9.93
CA ASP A 5 -1.79 15.16 9.46
C ASP A 5 -0.73 14.94 10.54
N SER A 6 -1.10 15.13 11.82
CA SER A 6 -0.23 14.88 12.95
C SER A 6 0.22 13.42 13.06
N ILE A 7 -0.48 12.46 12.46
CA ILE A 7 -0.09 11.05 12.51
C ILE A 7 1.25 10.82 11.80
N TYR A 8 1.56 11.61 10.77
CA TYR A 8 2.84 11.53 10.07
C TYR A 8 4.02 12.04 10.93
N LYS A 9 3.77 12.61 12.11
CA LYS A 9 4.84 12.96 13.08
C LYS A 9 5.31 11.76 13.90
N LEU A 10 4.61 10.62 13.83
CA LEU A 10 4.95 9.41 14.58
C LEU A 10 6.10 8.65 13.91
N GLN A 11 7.27 9.29 13.80
CA GLN A 11 8.43 8.80 13.04
C GLN A 11 9.01 7.49 13.59
N HIS A 12 8.79 7.21 14.88
CA HIS A 12 9.25 5.98 15.55
C HIS A 12 8.24 4.83 15.49
N LEU A 13 7.05 5.05 14.92
CA LEU A 13 6.04 4.01 14.82
C LEU A 13 6.52 2.90 13.87
N SER A 14 6.54 1.66 14.36
CA SER A 14 6.92 0.48 13.57
C SER A 14 5.72 -0.27 12.99
N VAL A 15 4.56 -0.15 13.63
CA VAL A 15 3.32 -0.84 13.27
C VAL A 15 2.16 0.15 13.28
N LEU A 16 1.42 0.22 12.18
CA LEU A 16 0.18 0.98 12.07
C LEU A 16 -0.93 0.03 11.61
N GLU A 17 -1.90 -0.19 12.50
CA GLU A 17 -3.03 -1.10 12.30
C GLU A 17 -4.32 -0.27 12.27
N ILE A 18 -4.92 -0.15 11.09
CA ILE A 18 -6.19 0.53 10.87
C ILE A 18 -7.07 -0.41 10.03
N SER A 19 -7.63 -1.43 10.66
CA SER A 19 -8.51 -2.38 9.99
C SER A 19 -9.99 -2.06 10.24
N HIS A 20 -10.86 -2.44 9.30
CA HIS A 20 -12.32 -2.26 9.37
C HIS A 20 -12.78 -0.80 9.53
N CYS A 21 -11.93 0.16 9.18
CA CYS A 21 -12.27 1.58 9.30
C CYS A 21 -13.04 2.04 8.05
N THR A 22 -14.36 1.85 8.07
CA THR A 22 -15.25 2.22 6.95
C THR A 22 -15.30 3.72 6.71
N LYS A 23 -14.94 4.56 7.68
CA LYS A 23 -14.88 6.01 7.50
C LYS A 23 -13.53 6.48 6.96
N LEU A 24 -12.53 5.60 6.90
CA LEU A 24 -11.19 5.98 6.47
C LEU A 24 -11.23 6.44 5.02
N LYS A 25 -10.97 7.72 4.84
CA LYS A 25 -10.56 8.28 3.57
C LYS A 25 -9.10 8.63 3.78
N ILE A 26 -8.22 8.15 2.91
CA ILE A 26 -6.86 8.66 2.85
C ILE A 26 -6.87 9.65 1.70
N GLY A 27 -7.52 10.78 1.96
CA GLY A 27 -7.80 11.80 0.96
C GLY A 27 -6.72 12.85 0.98
N ARG A 28 -5.99 12.94 -0.15
CA ARG A 28 -4.92 13.89 -0.45
C ARG A 28 -3.68 13.68 0.40
N SER A 29 -2.58 13.35 -0.28
CA SER A 29 -1.24 13.58 0.25
C SER A 29 -1.20 14.91 0.99
N PRO A 30 -0.53 15.02 2.16
CA PRO A 30 -0.11 16.32 2.66
C PRO A 30 0.48 17.08 1.46
N THR A 31 -0.11 18.23 1.13
CA THR A 31 0.25 18.98 -0.08
C THR A 31 1.76 19.15 -0.10
N TYR A 32 2.39 18.77 -1.21
CA TYR A 32 3.85 18.77 -1.46
C TYR A 32 4.56 20.09 -1.08
N HIS A 33 3.79 21.15 -0.80
CA HIS A 33 4.26 22.50 -0.49
C HIS A 33 4.11 22.93 0.98
N SER A 34 3.51 22.12 1.87
CA SER A 34 3.20 22.58 3.25
C SER A 34 3.86 21.79 4.38
N PHE A 35 4.52 20.67 4.08
CA PHE A 35 5.26 19.92 5.10
C PHE A 35 6.74 19.99 4.75
N GLY A 36 7.54 20.43 5.72
CA GLY A 36 8.97 20.64 5.58
C GLY A 36 9.73 19.36 5.21
N SER A 37 11.05 19.44 5.35
CA SER A 37 11.98 18.31 5.15
C SER A 37 11.43 16.99 5.73
N LEU A 38 11.74 15.84 5.10
CA LEU A 38 11.46 14.48 5.61
C LEU A 38 11.87 14.27 7.08
N SER A 39 12.74 15.14 7.60
CA SER A 39 13.09 15.21 9.02
C SER A 39 11.93 15.54 9.96
N GLU A 40 10.82 16.11 9.48
CA GLU A 40 9.68 16.55 10.31
C GLU A 40 8.44 15.65 10.18
N TYR A 41 8.27 14.98 9.04
CA TYR A 41 7.08 14.17 8.73
C TYR A 41 7.44 12.92 7.93
N GLY A 42 6.76 11.83 8.26
CA GLY A 42 6.95 10.53 7.64
C GLY A 42 6.88 9.40 8.67
N PHE A 43 6.52 8.22 8.19
CA PHE A 43 6.55 6.98 8.92
C PHE A 43 7.93 6.31 8.76
N LEU A 44 8.98 7.01 9.22
CA LEU A 44 10.39 6.70 8.93
C LEU A 44 10.86 5.34 9.47
N LYS A 45 10.17 4.78 10.46
CA LYS A 45 10.47 3.45 11.05
C LYS A 45 9.37 2.43 10.82
N LEU A 46 8.32 2.76 10.06
CA LEU A 46 7.16 1.91 9.90
C LEU A 46 7.49 0.72 9.02
N GLU A 47 7.37 -0.47 9.58
CA GLU A 47 7.62 -1.73 8.89
C GLU A 47 6.32 -2.42 8.47
N TYR A 48 5.24 -2.17 9.20
CA TYR A 48 3.95 -2.84 9.04
C TYR A 48 2.82 -1.81 8.93
N LEU A 49 2.09 -1.86 7.82
CA LEU A 49 0.89 -1.08 7.57
C LEU A 49 -0.27 -2.00 7.21
N ASN A 50 -1.30 -2.02 8.05
CA ASN A 50 -2.53 -2.75 7.78
C ASN A 50 -3.71 -1.79 7.65
N LEU A 51 -4.33 -1.79 6.46
CA LEU A 51 -5.53 -1.03 6.11
C LEU A 51 -6.68 -1.95 5.68
N ASN A 52 -6.64 -3.22 6.07
CA ASN A 52 -7.63 -4.23 5.67
C ASN A 52 -9.06 -3.79 5.99
N ASN A 53 -9.99 -4.15 5.12
CA ASN A 53 -11.44 -3.93 5.27
C ASN A 53 -11.81 -2.45 5.45
N CYS A 54 -10.95 -1.52 4.99
CA CYS A 54 -11.29 -0.10 4.87
C CYS A 54 -12.01 0.13 3.53
N GLU A 55 -13.30 -0.15 3.47
CA GLU A 55 -14.06 -0.16 2.21
C GLU A 55 -14.16 1.21 1.50
N ASN A 56 -14.03 2.33 2.22
CA ASN A 56 -13.98 3.66 1.61
C ASN A 56 -12.59 4.04 1.07
N LEU A 57 -11.59 3.19 1.26
CA LEU A 57 -10.27 3.36 0.65
C LEU A 57 -10.34 2.93 -0.83
N THR A 58 -10.45 3.92 -1.72
CA THR A 58 -10.52 3.71 -3.18
C THR A 58 -9.23 4.09 -3.91
N GLU A 59 -8.39 4.91 -3.28
CA GLU A 59 -7.14 5.46 -3.80
C GLU A 59 -6.03 5.31 -2.75
N LEU A 60 -4.77 5.33 -3.19
CA LEU A 60 -3.59 5.05 -2.36
C LEU A 60 -2.54 6.17 -2.47
N ASP A 61 -3.00 7.43 -2.35
CA ASP A 61 -2.13 8.61 -2.46
C ASP A 61 -0.93 8.56 -1.50
N LEU A 62 -1.11 7.99 -0.31
CA LEU A 62 -0.04 7.81 0.67
C LEU A 62 1.15 7.00 0.11
N LEU A 63 0.89 6.07 -0.82
CA LEU A 63 1.90 5.22 -1.42
C LEU A 63 2.60 5.91 -2.59
N MET A 64 2.17 7.11 -3.00
CA MET A 64 2.89 7.93 -3.97
C MET A 64 4.18 8.52 -3.39
N MET A 65 4.34 8.49 -2.05
CA MET A 65 5.48 9.05 -1.31
C MET A 65 6.32 7.93 -0.64
N PRO A 66 7.09 7.14 -1.40
CA PRO A 66 7.88 6.05 -0.83
C PRO A 66 8.90 6.51 0.22
N ASP A 67 9.38 7.75 0.11
CA ASP A 67 10.35 8.34 1.05
C ASP A 67 9.74 8.60 2.45
N TYR A 68 8.40 8.59 2.57
CA TYR A 68 7.70 8.65 3.87
C TYR A 68 7.65 7.29 4.56
N PHE A 69 7.94 6.21 3.83
CA PHE A 69 7.85 4.83 4.31
C PHE A 69 9.10 4.03 3.94
N PRO A 70 10.32 4.54 4.24
CA PRO A 70 11.57 3.92 3.76
C PRO A 70 11.78 2.50 4.32
N GLU A 71 11.13 2.20 5.44
CA GLU A 71 11.26 0.96 6.20
C GLU A 71 10.13 -0.06 5.96
N LEU A 72 9.15 0.27 5.11
CA LEU A 72 7.94 -0.54 4.97
C LEU A 72 8.24 -1.92 4.37
N LYS A 73 7.88 -2.97 5.11
CA LYS A 73 8.08 -4.38 4.74
C LYS A 73 6.77 -5.12 4.46
N TYR A 74 5.70 -4.74 5.14
CA TYR A 74 4.41 -5.43 5.10
C TYR A 74 3.28 -4.44 4.85
N LEU A 75 2.57 -4.61 3.74
CA LEU A 75 1.42 -3.80 3.37
C LEU A 75 0.20 -4.71 3.18
N TYR A 76 -0.86 -4.45 3.93
CA TYR A 76 -2.12 -5.18 3.86
C TYR A 76 -3.28 -4.25 3.51
N LEU A 77 -3.96 -4.57 2.42
CA LEU A 77 -5.06 -3.82 1.81
C LEU A 77 -6.24 -4.77 1.48
N ASP A 78 -6.28 -5.96 2.10
CA ASP A 78 -7.31 -6.96 1.86
C ASP A 78 -8.70 -6.36 2.09
N GLY A 79 -9.67 -6.65 1.21
CA GLY A 79 -11.06 -6.20 1.37
C GLY A 79 -11.28 -4.69 1.20
N THR A 80 -10.34 -3.98 0.55
CA THR A 80 -10.50 -2.56 0.20
C THR A 80 -11.12 -2.41 -1.19
N ASN A 81 -11.70 -1.23 -1.49
CA ASN A 81 -12.27 -0.90 -2.80
C ASN A 81 -11.28 -0.18 -3.73
N ILE A 82 -9.97 -0.37 -3.49
CA ILE A 82 -8.92 0.22 -4.31
C ILE A 82 -9.06 -0.25 -5.77
N ARG A 83 -8.87 0.67 -6.71
CA ARG A 83 -8.96 0.37 -8.15
C ARG A 83 -7.61 0.08 -8.78
N MET A 84 -6.54 0.62 -8.22
CA MET A 84 -5.18 0.44 -8.69
C MET A 84 -4.18 0.56 -7.55
N ILE A 85 -3.08 -0.19 -7.66
CA ILE A 85 -1.86 0.08 -6.89
C ILE A 85 -1.04 1.12 -7.66
N PRO A 86 -0.51 2.19 -7.03
CA PRO A 86 0.24 3.22 -7.72
C PRO A 86 1.62 2.71 -8.18
N GLU A 87 2.11 3.22 -9.32
CA GLU A 87 3.41 2.85 -9.93
C GLU A 87 4.61 3.03 -8.98
N SER A 88 4.49 3.98 -8.04
CA SER A 88 5.45 4.24 -6.98
C SER A 88 5.71 3.04 -6.07
N ILE A 89 4.84 2.02 -6.04
CA ILE A 89 5.06 0.79 -5.24
C ILE A 89 6.41 0.13 -5.57
N SER A 90 6.87 0.25 -6.82
CA SER A 90 8.17 -0.24 -7.28
C SER A 90 9.37 0.38 -6.56
N ARG A 91 9.20 1.56 -5.95
CA ARG A 91 10.23 2.30 -5.20
C ARG A 91 10.31 1.89 -3.72
N PHE A 92 9.38 1.10 -3.20
CA PHE A 92 9.41 0.62 -1.81
C PHE A 92 10.44 -0.50 -1.66
N ALA A 93 11.71 -0.12 -1.59
CA ALA A 93 12.86 -1.04 -1.68
C ALA A 93 12.88 -2.14 -0.61
N ARG A 94 12.15 -1.99 0.50
CA ARG A 94 12.08 -2.99 1.59
C ARG A 94 10.78 -3.80 1.61
N LEU A 95 9.83 -3.55 0.70
CA LEU A 95 8.53 -4.21 0.72
C LEU A 95 8.65 -5.70 0.39
N ARG A 96 8.35 -6.55 1.37
CA ARG A 96 8.43 -8.02 1.25
C ARG A 96 7.08 -8.66 1.02
N ARG A 97 5.99 -8.06 1.51
CA ARG A 97 4.64 -8.63 1.39
C ARG A 97 3.60 -7.60 1.01
N LEU A 98 2.77 -7.99 0.04
CA LEU A 98 1.57 -7.28 -0.35
C LEU A 98 0.34 -8.20 -0.18
N GLY A 99 -0.56 -7.84 0.72
CA GLY A 99 -1.89 -8.43 0.86
C GLY A 99 -2.92 -7.54 0.18
N ILE A 100 -3.64 -8.09 -0.79
CA ILE A 100 -4.71 -7.43 -1.56
C ILE A 100 -5.84 -8.44 -1.83
N LYS A 101 -6.10 -9.38 -0.92
CA LYS A 101 -7.18 -10.37 -1.09
C LYS A 101 -8.54 -9.69 -1.10
N ASN A 102 -9.50 -10.23 -1.84
CA ASN A 102 -10.87 -9.74 -1.90
C ASN A 102 -10.98 -8.26 -2.36
N CYS A 103 -9.97 -7.70 -3.04
CA CYS A 103 -10.05 -6.37 -3.63
C CYS A 103 -10.83 -6.43 -4.95
N MET A 104 -12.16 -6.48 -4.85
CA MET A 104 -13.05 -6.75 -5.99
C MET A 104 -12.99 -5.71 -7.11
N GLN A 105 -12.59 -4.47 -6.79
CA GLN A 105 -12.48 -3.36 -7.76
C GLN A 105 -11.05 -3.18 -8.31
N LEU A 106 -10.07 -3.93 -7.82
CA LEU A 106 -8.67 -3.76 -8.20
C LEU A 106 -8.46 -4.25 -9.63
N ARG A 107 -8.14 -3.32 -10.53
CA ARG A 107 -7.94 -3.58 -11.97
C ARG A 107 -6.47 -3.68 -12.35
N LYS A 108 -5.61 -2.91 -11.69
CA LYS A 108 -4.20 -2.75 -12.06
C LYS A 108 -3.25 -2.93 -10.88
N ILE A 109 -2.24 -3.78 -11.08
CA ILE A 109 -1.05 -3.89 -10.24
C ILE A 109 0.17 -3.66 -11.15
N PRO A 110 0.99 -2.62 -10.87
CA PRO A 110 2.18 -2.34 -11.64
C PRO A 110 3.33 -3.29 -11.27
N ARG A 111 4.52 -3.03 -11.80
CA ARG A 111 5.73 -3.74 -11.41
C ARG A 111 6.02 -3.57 -9.92
N LEU A 112 6.28 -4.69 -9.25
CA LEU A 112 6.58 -4.71 -7.83
C LEU A 112 8.10 -4.53 -7.58
N PRO A 113 8.50 -4.08 -6.38
CA PRO A 113 9.91 -3.95 -6.03
C PRO A 113 10.58 -5.33 -5.97
N GLN A 114 11.89 -5.39 -6.29
CA GLN A 114 12.66 -6.64 -6.29
C GLN A 114 12.72 -7.35 -4.92
N SER A 115 12.45 -6.62 -3.84
CA SER A 115 12.42 -7.16 -2.48
C SER A 115 11.16 -7.96 -2.17
N ILE A 116 10.14 -7.93 -3.05
CA ILE A 116 8.88 -8.63 -2.83
C ILE A 116 9.11 -10.15 -2.72
N ARG A 117 8.54 -10.74 -1.68
CA ARG A 117 8.62 -12.17 -1.37
C ARG A 117 7.26 -12.83 -1.34
N THR A 118 6.16 -12.10 -1.22
CA THR A 118 4.83 -12.70 -1.19
C THR A 118 3.78 -11.71 -1.66
N VAL A 119 2.90 -12.17 -2.55
CA VAL A 119 1.72 -11.42 -2.99
C VAL A 119 0.49 -12.29 -2.80
N CYS A 120 -0.49 -11.80 -2.05
CA CYS A 120 -1.78 -12.48 -1.89
C CYS A 120 -2.87 -11.64 -2.55
N ALA A 121 -3.33 -12.05 -3.73
CA ALA A 121 -4.37 -11.40 -4.54
C ALA A 121 -5.60 -12.29 -4.77
N MET A 122 -5.83 -13.25 -3.86
CA MET A 122 -6.99 -14.15 -3.90
C MET A 122 -8.30 -13.38 -4.01
N ASN A 123 -9.19 -13.84 -4.89
CA ASN A 123 -10.51 -13.24 -5.13
C ASN A 123 -10.50 -11.81 -5.69
N CYS A 124 -9.43 -11.37 -6.36
CA CYS A 124 -9.39 -10.10 -7.08
C CYS A 124 -9.94 -10.22 -8.51
N LYS A 125 -11.27 -10.28 -8.62
CA LYS A 125 -11.98 -10.63 -9.87
C LYS A 125 -11.83 -9.61 -11.00
N SER A 126 -11.50 -8.36 -10.70
CA SER A 126 -11.36 -7.29 -11.70
C SER A 126 -9.94 -7.11 -12.24
N LEU A 127 -8.96 -7.90 -11.77
CA LEU A 127 -7.57 -7.76 -12.21
C LEU A 127 -7.44 -8.02 -13.71
N ASN A 128 -6.81 -7.08 -14.42
CA ASN A 128 -6.57 -7.22 -15.84
C ASN A 128 -5.45 -8.23 -16.13
N SER A 129 -5.46 -8.78 -17.35
CA SER A 129 -4.47 -9.77 -17.81
C SER A 129 -3.04 -9.24 -17.78
N GLU A 130 -2.84 -7.95 -18.06
CA GLU A 130 -1.53 -7.29 -17.97
C GLU A 130 -0.93 -7.37 -16.56
N SER A 131 -1.73 -7.11 -15.53
CA SER A 131 -1.29 -7.19 -14.12
C SER A 131 -0.97 -8.63 -13.73
N LEU A 132 -1.79 -9.58 -14.17
CA LEU A 132 -1.53 -11.01 -13.93
C LEU A 132 -0.21 -11.44 -14.57
N ASN A 133 0.00 -11.11 -15.85
CA ASN A 133 1.24 -11.40 -16.57
C ASN A 133 2.47 -10.72 -15.92
N CYS A 134 2.29 -9.48 -15.47
CA CYS A 134 3.31 -8.73 -14.73
C CYS A 134 3.72 -9.47 -13.44
N LEU A 135 2.76 -9.94 -12.64
CA LEU A 135 3.01 -10.69 -11.41
C LEU A 135 3.67 -12.04 -11.68
N LEU A 136 3.17 -12.78 -12.68
CA LEU A 136 3.69 -14.09 -13.07
C LEU A 136 5.13 -14.03 -13.59
N SER A 137 5.52 -12.93 -14.26
CA SER A 137 6.87 -12.74 -14.77
C SER A 137 7.87 -12.26 -13.72
N GLN A 138 7.42 -11.65 -12.63
CA GLN A 138 8.30 -11.03 -11.62
C GLN A 138 8.50 -11.87 -10.37
N VAL A 139 7.52 -12.70 -10.02
CA VAL A 139 7.50 -13.40 -8.73
C VAL A 139 7.32 -14.90 -8.99
N SER A 140 8.10 -15.73 -8.30
CA SER A 140 7.90 -17.18 -8.34
C SER A 140 6.45 -17.54 -7.99
N LEU A 141 5.85 -18.47 -8.74
CA LEU A 141 4.49 -18.96 -8.49
C LEU A 141 4.27 -19.43 -7.04
N SER A 142 5.31 -19.97 -6.39
CA SER A 142 5.26 -20.39 -4.98
C SER A 142 4.96 -19.26 -3.99
N LEU A 143 5.24 -18.02 -4.39
CA LEU A 143 5.11 -16.80 -3.59
C LEU A 143 3.87 -15.98 -3.95
N LEU A 144 3.17 -16.37 -5.03
CA LEU A 144 1.98 -15.72 -5.54
C LEU A 144 0.73 -16.56 -5.21
N LYS A 145 -0.22 -15.96 -4.49
CA LYS A 145 -1.53 -16.59 -4.20
C LYS A 145 -2.61 -15.77 -4.88
N LEU A 146 -3.11 -16.26 -6.02
CA LEU A 146 -4.20 -15.66 -6.81
C LEU A 146 -5.56 -16.29 -6.50
#